data_AF-A0A251PVF4-F1
#
_entry.id   AF-A0A251PVF4-F1
#
_cell.length_a   1.000
_cell.length_b   1.000
_cell.length_c   1.000
_cell.angle_alpha   90.00
_cell.angle_beta   90.00
_cell.angle_gamma   90.00
#
_symmetry.space_group_name_H-M   'P 1'
#
loop_
_entity.id
_entity.type
_entity.pdbx_description
1 polymer ?
#
loop_
_entity_poly.entity_id
_entity_poly.type
_entity_poly.pdbx_seq_one_letter_code
_entity_poly.pdbx_strand_id
1 'polypeptide(L)'
;MRQKFIHNELAGDRQAVVPASGFSLSLQEIWEKIKKNRDLDIPSIKVLVATVRCEEIANEKYSAFAANEELKVISVHPGFGKKLSSMIYTCISGYDEEATYYDEGVKSVKRKQLEEKLLQFVQPKFQDLLELKRSFTLDKFKEAFDKDLDGVIKGFSVTARNSTESFMAQFDEGCADAVIKQANWDTSKVRDKLRRDIEAHVASVHADKIKNHCEAKLRELLSGPVEALLKQANNMTWPTIRRRLREAESAFSGSAAAISGFEMDEQTKAKIDANLEKYVRRIVEDKAKEEARRVLKHMEERFKTKFSYDSNSIPRVWNRRENIGAIARTAHSSSLEVLSVMAVIRLDGDDDGHKIQATLNSALLDKDMSTTTNDLLASNTWEEVPSSKTLIIPLKCKELWEEFKENTKDIVSKAIAEQKANAPLQLPPWVIGCLIFVGYNAITRLIR
;
A
#
# COMPACT_ATOMS: atom_id res chain seq x y z
N MET A 1 -58.90 90.60 2.16
CA MET A 1 -58.85 89.17 2.60
C MET A 1 -59.89 88.82 3.65
N ARG A 2 -60.05 89.59 4.75
CA ARG A 2 -61.03 89.29 5.81
C ARG A 2 -62.47 89.07 5.31
N GLN A 3 -63.00 89.94 4.44
CA GLN A 3 -64.34 89.76 3.89
C GLN A 3 -64.48 88.49 3.04
N LYS A 4 -63.44 88.08 2.30
CA LYS A 4 -63.41 86.83 1.52
C LYS A 4 -63.43 85.57 2.40
N PHE A 5 -62.96 85.65 3.65
CA PHE A 5 -62.98 84.53 4.61
C PHE A 5 -64.33 84.34 5.31
N ILE A 6 -65.14 85.41 5.40
CA ILE A 6 -66.40 85.42 6.16
C ILE A 6 -67.62 85.21 5.24
N HIS A 7 -67.59 85.76 4.03
CA HIS A 7 -68.78 85.79 3.14
C HIS A 7 -68.81 84.67 2.09
N ASN A 8 -67.67 84.08 1.74
CA ASN A 8 -67.67 82.86 0.94
C ASN A 8 -67.66 81.69 1.91
N GLU A 9 -68.74 80.88 1.89
CA GLU A 9 -68.63 79.50 2.31
C GLU A 9 -67.43 78.89 1.60
N LEU A 10 -66.38 78.56 2.35
CA LEU A 10 -65.21 77.83 1.86
C LEU A 10 -65.65 76.38 1.56
N ALA A 11 -66.57 76.21 0.61
CA ALA A 11 -66.94 74.96 -0.02
C ALA A 11 -65.84 74.61 -1.04
N GLY A 12 -64.67 74.25 -0.52
CA GLY A 12 -63.60 73.62 -1.28
C GLY A 12 -63.38 72.23 -0.71
N ASP A 13 -64.03 71.24 -1.34
CA ASP A 13 -63.81 69.79 -1.25
C ASP A 13 -62.94 69.32 -0.07
N ARG A 14 -63.48 69.34 1.16
CA ARG A 14 -62.79 68.82 2.36
C ARG A 14 -63.26 67.40 2.64
N GLN A 15 -62.63 66.42 2.01
CA GLN A 15 -62.95 65.00 2.20
C GLN A 15 -62.60 64.41 3.59
N ALA A 16 -62.11 65.21 4.55
CA ALA A 16 -61.86 64.74 5.91
C ALA A 16 -62.32 65.78 6.94
N VAL A 17 -63.56 65.63 7.41
CA VAL A 17 -64.13 66.45 8.49
C VAL A 17 -63.81 65.77 9.83
N VAL A 18 -62.89 66.35 10.59
CA VAL A 18 -62.55 65.88 11.95
C VAL A 18 -63.28 66.78 12.96
N PRO A 19 -64.05 66.22 13.91
CA PRO A 19 -64.66 66.99 14.99
C PRO A 19 -63.62 67.75 15.81
N ALA A 20 -63.96 68.94 16.30
CA ALA A 20 -63.03 69.78 17.07
C ALA A 20 -62.42 69.06 18.29
N SER A 21 -63.19 68.15 18.92
CA SER A 21 -62.74 67.33 20.05
C SER A 21 -61.68 66.27 19.68
N GLY A 22 -61.66 65.80 18.44
CA GLY A 22 -60.70 64.80 17.94
C GLY A 22 -59.55 65.37 17.11
N PHE A 23 -59.56 66.69 16.89
CA PHE A 23 -58.60 67.35 16.00
C PHE A 23 -57.15 67.24 16.50
N SER A 24 -56.91 67.38 17.81
CA SER A 24 -55.57 67.25 18.40
C SER A 24 -54.99 65.85 18.22
N LEU A 25 -55.80 64.82 18.45
CA LEU A 25 -55.41 63.41 18.25
C LEU A 25 -55.12 63.11 16.78
N SER A 26 -55.99 63.57 15.88
CA SER A 26 -55.78 63.41 14.43
C SER A 26 -54.49 64.09 13.94
N LEU A 27 -54.19 65.30 14.41
CA LEU A 27 -52.91 65.97 14.11
C LEU A 27 -51.71 65.19 14.64
N GLN A 28 -51.82 64.61 15.84
CA GLN A 28 -50.74 63.81 16.42
C GLN A 28 -50.48 62.54 15.59
N GLU A 29 -51.52 61.85 15.14
CA GLU A 29 -51.39 60.68 14.26
C GLU A 29 -50.82 61.03 12.88
N ILE A 30 -51.24 62.14 12.30
CA ILE A 30 -50.69 62.65 11.03
C ILE A 30 -49.22 63.00 11.21
N TRP A 31 -48.86 63.69 12.29
CA TRP A 31 -47.47 64.05 12.58
C TRP A 31 -46.59 62.82 12.82
N GLU A 32 -47.08 61.81 13.52
CA GLU A 32 -46.38 60.54 13.70
C GLU A 32 -46.15 59.80 12.38
N LYS A 33 -47.15 59.80 11.48
CA LYS A 33 -47.00 59.23 10.13
C LYS A 33 -45.97 60.00 9.31
N ILE A 34 -45.98 61.34 9.35
CA ILE A 34 -44.99 62.19 8.67
C ILE A 34 -43.59 61.92 9.20
N LYS A 35 -43.42 61.90 10.52
CA LYS A 35 -42.13 61.72 11.19
C LYS A 35 -41.51 60.34 10.95
N LYS A 36 -42.34 59.30 10.78
CA LYS A 36 -41.89 57.93 10.49
C LYS A 36 -41.72 57.65 9.00
N ASN A 37 -42.14 58.57 8.12
CA ASN A 37 -42.05 58.36 6.68
C ASN A 37 -40.60 58.55 6.19
N ARG A 38 -39.97 57.45 5.78
CA ARG A 38 -38.59 57.46 5.26
C ARG A 38 -38.47 58.18 3.91
N ASP A 39 -39.54 58.30 3.14
CA ASP A 39 -39.52 58.97 1.83
C ASP A 39 -39.40 60.50 1.97
N LEU A 40 -39.69 61.04 3.15
CA LEU A 40 -39.54 62.47 3.48
C LEU A 40 -38.15 62.81 4.05
N ASP A 41 -37.33 61.80 4.35
CA ASP A 41 -35.96 61.98 4.83
C ASP A 41 -35.02 62.28 3.67
N ILE A 42 -35.21 63.47 3.08
CA ILE A 42 -34.46 63.91 1.91
C ILE A 42 -33.13 64.51 2.39
N PRO A 43 -31.98 63.92 2.04
CA PRO A 43 -30.68 64.48 2.39
C PRO A 43 -30.55 65.90 1.82
N SER A 44 -29.78 66.75 2.50
CA SER A 44 -29.39 68.04 1.93
C SER A 44 -28.77 67.84 0.54
N ILE A 45 -29.07 68.73 -0.41
CA ILE A 45 -28.52 68.69 -1.78
C ILE A 45 -26.99 68.52 -1.75
N LYS A 46 -26.31 69.14 -0.78
CA LYS A 46 -24.86 69.00 -0.57
C LYS A 46 -24.44 67.56 -0.27
N VAL A 47 -25.19 66.86 0.58
CA VAL A 47 -24.93 65.46 0.97
C VAL A 47 -25.23 64.52 -0.21
N LEU A 48 -26.30 64.80 -0.98
CA LEU A 48 -26.63 64.02 -2.18
C LEU A 48 -25.52 64.11 -3.24
N VAL A 49 -25.05 65.32 -3.56
CA VAL A 49 -23.97 65.54 -4.53
C VAL A 49 -22.67 64.91 -4.04
N ALA A 50 -22.33 65.08 -2.74
CA ALA A 50 -21.17 64.43 -2.14
C ALA A 50 -21.24 62.90 -2.27
N THR A 51 -22.42 62.31 -2.10
CA THR A 51 -22.62 60.85 -2.18
C THR A 51 -22.31 60.32 -3.57
N VAL A 52 -22.86 60.95 -4.61
CA VAL A 52 -22.61 60.55 -6.00
C VAL A 52 -21.13 60.73 -6.36
N ARG A 53 -20.53 61.88 -6.01
CA ARG A 53 -19.12 62.16 -6.35
C ARG A 53 -18.14 61.24 -5.62
N CYS A 54 -18.33 61.03 -4.31
CA CYS A 54 -17.50 60.10 -3.56
C CYS A 54 -17.63 58.67 -4.08
N GLU A 55 -18.79 58.27 -4.58
CA GLU A 55 -19.00 56.96 -5.20
C GLU A 55 -18.29 56.82 -6.55
N GLU A 56 -18.37 57.84 -7.41
CA GLU A 56 -17.64 57.88 -8.68
C GLU A 56 -16.13 57.77 -8.45
N ILE A 57 -15.57 58.58 -7.55
CA ILE A 57 -14.14 58.55 -7.20
C ILE A 57 -13.76 57.15 -6.69
N ALA A 58 -14.54 56.60 -5.75
CA ALA A 58 -14.27 55.26 -5.20
C ALA A 58 -14.26 54.18 -6.30
N ASN A 59 -15.24 54.20 -7.21
CA ASN A 59 -15.31 53.25 -8.31
C ASN A 59 -14.17 53.42 -9.33
N GLU A 60 -13.73 54.66 -9.59
CA GLU A 60 -12.58 54.93 -10.43
C GLU A 60 -11.29 54.37 -9.83
N LYS A 61 -11.02 54.67 -8.54
CA LYS A 61 -9.83 54.14 -7.84
C LYS A 61 -9.86 52.61 -7.78
N TYR A 62 -11.02 52.01 -7.53
CA TYR A 62 -11.19 50.55 -7.55
C TYR A 62 -10.90 49.97 -8.94
N SER A 63 -11.42 50.59 -10.01
CA SER A 63 -11.22 50.10 -11.39
C SER A 63 -9.76 50.16 -11.80
N ALA A 64 -9.06 51.25 -11.45
CA ALA A 64 -7.62 51.39 -11.68
C ALA A 64 -6.82 50.34 -10.88
N PHE A 65 -7.21 50.07 -9.63
CA PHE A 65 -6.59 49.02 -8.82
C PHE A 65 -6.80 47.64 -9.43
N ALA A 66 -8.04 47.29 -9.81
CA ALA A 66 -8.38 45.98 -10.38
C ALA A 66 -7.71 45.73 -11.74
N ALA A 67 -7.44 46.77 -12.52
CA ALA A 67 -6.73 46.69 -13.80
C ALA A 67 -5.21 46.53 -13.66
N ASN A 68 -4.64 46.67 -12.45
CA ASN A 68 -3.20 46.59 -12.24
C ASN A 68 -2.67 45.19 -12.52
N GLU A 69 -1.81 45.06 -13.53
CA GLU A 69 -1.24 43.78 -13.94
C GLU A 69 -0.36 43.12 -12.88
N GLU A 70 0.25 43.91 -11.98
CA GLU A 70 1.08 43.38 -10.91
C GLU A 70 0.28 42.49 -9.94
N LEU A 71 -1.03 42.69 -9.82
CA LEU A 71 -1.92 41.85 -9.01
C LEU A 71 -2.12 40.44 -9.60
N LYS A 72 -1.81 40.23 -10.89
CA LYS A 72 -1.93 38.91 -11.52
C LYS A 72 -0.88 37.94 -10.96
N VAL A 73 0.34 38.43 -10.71
CA VAL A 73 1.52 37.63 -10.31
C VAL A 73 1.94 37.85 -8.86
N ILE A 74 1.21 38.66 -8.10
CA ILE A 74 1.59 39.06 -6.75
C ILE A 74 1.74 37.87 -5.80
N SER A 75 0.98 36.78 -5.98
CA SER A 75 1.03 35.56 -5.17
C SER A 75 2.35 34.79 -5.24
N VAL A 76 3.23 35.12 -6.19
CA VAL A 76 4.57 34.50 -6.30
C VAL A 76 5.67 35.48 -5.86
N HIS A 77 5.31 36.73 -5.53
CA HIS A 77 6.27 37.78 -5.23
C HIS A 77 6.82 37.66 -3.79
N PRO A 78 8.14 37.73 -3.60
CA PRO A 78 8.73 37.91 -2.26
C PRO A 78 8.20 39.20 -1.62
N GLY A 79 7.74 39.13 -0.37
CA GLY A 79 7.15 40.30 0.31
C GLY A 79 5.75 40.67 -0.16
N PHE A 80 4.94 39.68 -0.60
CA PHE A 80 3.51 39.81 -0.92
C PHE A 80 2.77 40.78 0.00
N GLY A 81 2.87 40.60 1.33
CA GLY A 81 2.10 41.38 2.29
C GLY A 81 2.45 42.87 2.29
N LYS A 82 3.75 43.19 2.21
CA LYS A 82 4.22 44.59 2.12
C LYS A 82 3.79 45.24 0.82
N LYS A 83 3.94 44.53 -0.31
CA LYS A 83 3.60 45.03 -1.64
C LYS A 83 2.10 45.25 -1.78
N LEU A 84 1.29 44.27 -1.37
CA LEU A 84 -0.16 44.37 -1.39
C LEU A 84 -0.67 45.48 -0.46
N SER A 85 -0.09 45.60 0.74
CA SER A 85 -0.42 46.69 1.67
C SER A 85 -0.11 48.05 1.07
N SER A 86 1.00 48.19 0.33
CA SER A 86 1.35 49.43 -0.36
C SER A 86 0.36 49.77 -1.47
N MET A 87 -0.06 48.79 -2.28
CA MET A 87 -1.03 49.01 -3.36
C MET A 87 -2.39 49.44 -2.82
N ILE A 88 -2.87 48.78 -1.75
CA ILE A 88 -4.12 49.15 -1.08
C ILE A 88 -4.00 50.57 -0.49
N TYR A 89 -2.86 50.88 0.15
CA TYR A 89 -2.62 52.20 0.71
C TYR A 89 -2.65 53.30 -0.37
N THR A 90 -1.98 53.11 -1.50
CA THR A 90 -1.98 54.06 -2.62
C THR A 90 -3.39 54.28 -3.19
N CYS A 91 -4.21 53.23 -3.28
CA CYS A 91 -5.58 53.34 -3.74
C CYS A 91 -6.44 54.18 -2.77
N ILE A 92 -6.34 53.91 -1.47
CA ILE A 92 -7.09 54.61 -0.43
C ILE A 92 -6.61 56.06 -0.28
N SER A 93 -5.30 56.32 -0.33
CA SER A 93 -4.76 57.69 -0.23
C SER A 93 -5.20 58.54 -1.43
N GLY A 94 -5.21 57.97 -2.64
CA GLY A 94 -5.72 58.65 -3.82
C GLY A 94 -7.22 58.99 -3.73
N TYR A 95 -8.01 58.15 -3.06
CA TYR A 95 -9.40 58.49 -2.72
C TYR A 95 -9.47 59.63 -1.69
N ASP A 96 -8.67 59.54 -0.62
CA ASP A 96 -8.68 60.51 0.48
C ASP A 96 -8.32 61.93 0.01
N GLU A 97 -7.38 62.05 -0.94
CA GLU A 97 -6.97 63.29 -1.60
C GLU A 97 -8.09 63.90 -2.45
N GLU A 98 -8.70 63.10 -3.33
CA GLU A 98 -9.73 63.59 -4.26
C GLU A 98 -11.07 63.88 -3.56
N ALA A 99 -11.36 63.15 -2.47
CA ALA A 99 -12.56 63.34 -1.69
C ALA A 99 -12.46 64.43 -0.59
N THR A 100 -11.32 65.15 -0.50
CA THR A 100 -10.99 66.07 0.62
C THR A 100 -12.06 67.12 0.92
N TYR A 101 -12.77 67.62 -0.10
CA TYR A 101 -13.68 68.76 0.04
C TYR A 101 -15.16 68.38 0.26
N TYR A 102 -15.47 67.09 0.33
CA TYR A 102 -16.85 66.59 0.49
C TYR A 102 -17.26 66.45 1.97
N ASP A 103 -18.52 66.12 2.19
CA ASP A 103 -19.05 65.86 3.52
C ASP A 103 -18.30 64.70 4.20
N GLU A 104 -17.86 64.93 5.45
CA GLU A 104 -17.03 63.97 6.20
C GLU A 104 -17.75 62.64 6.45
N GLY A 105 -19.06 62.68 6.71
CA GLY A 105 -19.86 61.48 6.93
C GLY A 105 -19.95 60.63 5.66
N VAL A 106 -20.21 61.28 4.53
CA VAL A 106 -20.25 60.62 3.22
C VAL A 106 -18.88 60.05 2.84
N LYS A 107 -17.81 60.85 3.00
CA LYS A 107 -16.43 60.45 2.71
C LYS A 107 -16.05 59.21 3.50
N SER A 108 -16.26 59.22 4.82
CA SER A 108 -15.90 58.10 5.70
C SER A 108 -16.63 56.81 5.32
N VAL A 109 -17.94 56.90 5.03
CA VAL A 109 -18.73 55.74 4.60
C VAL A 109 -18.24 55.17 3.27
N LYS A 110 -18.02 56.02 2.26
CA LYS A 110 -17.57 55.57 0.94
C LYS A 110 -16.12 55.07 0.96
N ARG A 111 -15.24 55.67 1.77
CA ARG A 111 -13.87 55.18 2.03
C ARG A 111 -13.88 53.76 2.58
N LYS A 112 -14.73 53.49 3.58
CA LYS A 112 -14.84 52.16 4.18
C LYS A 112 -15.39 51.13 3.18
N GLN A 113 -16.39 51.50 2.38
CA GLN A 113 -16.93 50.64 1.32
C GLN A 113 -15.87 50.32 0.25
N LEU A 114 -15.01 51.28 -0.11
CA LEU A 114 -13.88 51.06 -1.00
C LEU A 114 -12.88 50.07 -0.39
N GLU A 115 -12.48 50.28 0.86
CA GLU A 115 -11.56 49.39 1.59
C GLU A 115 -12.09 47.94 1.65
N GLU A 116 -13.36 47.76 1.98
CA GLU A 116 -14.02 46.44 1.99
C GLU A 116 -14.02 45.79 0.59
N LYS A 117 -14.34 46.54 -0.48
CA LYS A 117 -14.29 46.04 -1.86
C LYS A 117 -12.88 45.64 -2.28
N LEU A 118 -11.86 46.43 -1.94
CA LEU A 118 -10.48 46.12 -2.24
C LEU A 118 -10.06 44.82 -1.55
N LEU A 119 -10.36 44.69 -0.25
CA LEU A 119 -10.04 43.49 0.53
C LEU A 119 -10.73 42.24 -0.04
N GLN A 120 -12.01 42.33 -0.43
CA GLN A 120 -12.73 41.23 -1.08
C GLN A 120 -12.09 40.82 -2.41
N PHE A 121 -11.62 41.78 -3.20
CA PHE A 121 -10.97 41.51 -4.49
C PHE A 121 -9.63 40.77 -4.33
N VAL A 122 -8.84 41.12 -3.31
CA VAL A 122 -7.48 40.57 -3.12
C VAL A 122 -7.46 39.30 -2.27
N GLN A 123 -8.53 39.02 -1.52
CA GLN A 123 -8.64 37.85 -0.66
C GLN A 123 -8.39 36.51 -1.41
N PRO A 124 -8.90 36.28 -2.64
CA PRO A 124 -8.55 35.10 -3.42
C PRO A 124 -7.05 34.97 -3.70
N LYS A 125 -6.35 36.08 -3.98
CA LYS A 125 -4.89 36.08 -4.23
C LYS A 125 -4.08 35.66 -3.01
N PHE A 126 -4.55 36.02 -1.82
CA PHE A 126 -3.97 35.55 -0.57
C PHE A 126 -4.18 34.05 -0.38
N GLN A 127 -5.37 33.52 -0.69
CA GLN A 127 -5.63 32.07 -0.64
C GLN A 127 -4.76 31.31 -1.64
N ASP A 128 -4.58 31.82 -2.86
CA ASP A 128 -3.69 31.24 -3.88
C ASP A 128 -2.23 31.14 -3.38
N LEU A 129 -1.72 32.20 -2.75
CA LEU A 129 -0.38 32.23 -2.14
C LEU A 129 -0.24 31.16 -1.05
N LEU A 130 -1.22 31.04 -0.17
CA LEU A 130 -1.19 30.08 0.92
C LEU A 130 -1.21 28.64 0.40
N GLU A 131 -2.05 28.34 -0.58
CA GLU A 131 -2.09 27.01 -1.22
C GLU A 131 -0.80 26.68 -1.97
N LEU A 132 -0.18 27.65 -2.65
CA LEU A 132 1.13 27.47 -3.30
C LEU A 132 2.24 27.17 -2.27
N LYS A 133 2.27 27.91 -1.16
CA LYS A 133 3.23 27.63 -0.07
C LYS A 133 2.98 26.28 0.57
N ARG A 134 1.71 25.89 0.73
CA ARG A 134 1.31 24.59 1.28
C ARG A 134 1.81 23.45 0.41
N SER A 135 1.52 23.48 -0.91
CA SER A 135 1.96 22.43 -1.83
C SER A 135 3.48 22.32 -1.86
N PHE A 136 4.17 23.44 -1.99
CA PHE A 136 5.64 23.48 -1.99
C PHE A 136 6.25 22.91 -0.70
N THR A 137 5.68 23.24 0.46
CA THR A 137 6.16 22.72 1.75
C THR A 137 5.90 21.23 1.87
N LEU A 138 4.72 20.77 1.45
CA LEU A 138 4.35 19.36 1.48
C LEU A 138 5.26 18.51 0.56
N ASP A 139 5.55 18.99 -0.65
CA ASP A 139 6.40 18.26 -1.59
C ASP A 139 7.84 18.15 -1.07
N LYS A 140 8.39 19.25 -0.55
CA LYS A 140 9.71 19.21 0.13
C LYS A 140 9.73 18.30 1.36
N PHE A 141 8.64 18.28 2.12
CA PHE A 141 8.51 17.38 3.27
C PHE A 141 8.60 15.93 2.82
N LYS A 142 7.83 15.53 1.80
CA LYS A 142 7.84 14.16 1.26
C LYS A 142 9.24 13.76 0.80
N GLU A 143 9.90 14.59 -0.01
CA GLU A 143 11.25 14.31 -0.52
C GLU A 143 12.29 14.17 0.60
N ALA A 144 12.28 15.06 1.58
CA ALA A 144 13.22 15.01 2.69
C ALA A 144 12.93 13.83 3.63
N PHE A 145 11.65 13.61 3.95
CA PHE A 145 11.22 12.57 4.86
C PHE A 145 11.49 11.17 4.32
N ASP A 146 11.19 10.92 3.03
CA ASP A 146 11.47 9.64 2.38
C ASP A 146 12.97 9.36 2.35
N LYS A 147 13.80 10.38 2.12
CA LYS A 147 15.26 10.27 2.10
C LYS A 147 15.85 9.98 3.48
N ASP A 148 15.41 10.71 4.51
CA ASP A 148 15.89 10.54 5.89
C ASP A 148 15.52 9.17 6.48
N LEU A 149 14.49 8.56 5.92
CA LEU A 149 14.00 7.25 6.33
C LEU A 149 14.59 6.09 5.54
N ASP A 150 15.44 6.29 4.54
CA ASP A 150 16.00 5.16 3.82
C ASP A 150 16.78 4.21 4.77
N GLY A 151 16.34 2.96 4.90
CA GLY A 151 16.92 1.95 5.79
C GLY A 151 16.65 2.05 7.31
N VAL A 152 15.98 3.10 7.82
CA VAL A 152 15.86 3.34 9.29
C VAL A 152 14.46 3.04 9.85
N ILE A 153 14.28 1.92 10.56
CA ILE A 153 12.98 1.56 11.17
C ILE A 153 12.88 2.05 12.64
N LYS A 154 14.00 2.00 13.37
CA LYS A 154 14.04 2.45 14.76
C LYS A 154 14.10 3.98 14.82
N GLY A 155 13.26 4.58 15.67
CA GLY A 155 13.19 6.04 15.80
C GLY A 155 12.27 6.72 14.79
N PHE A 156 11.46 5.95 14.03
CA PHE A 156 10.49 6.49 13.08
C PHE A 156 9.61 7.58 13.69
N SER A 157 9.06 7.36 14.90
CA SER A 157 8.20 8.33 15.59
C SER A 157 8.91 9.64 15.91
N VAL A 158 10.19 9.57 16.32
CA VAL A 158 11.01 10.75 16.61
C VAL A 158 11.35 11.51 15.35
N THR A 159 11.77 10.82 14.28
CA THR A 159 12.05 11.44 12.98
C THR A 159 10.79 12.09 12.39
N ALA A 160 9.66 11.38 12.39
CA ALA A 160 8.39 11.89 11.91
C ALA A 160 7.96 13.14 12.67
N ARG A 161 8.08 13.14 14.00
CA ARG A 161 7.77 14.30 14.83
C ARG A 161 8.68 15.49 14.52
N ASN A 162 10.00 15.29 14.53
CA ASN A 162 10.97 16.36 14.31
C ASN A 162 10.82 16.96 12.91
N SER A 163 10.65 16.13 11.88
CA SER A 163 10.43 16.60 10.52
C SER A 163 9.10 17.33 10.39
N THR A 164 8.02 16.82 10.99
CA THR A 164 6.71 17.51 10.99
C THR A 164 6.83 18.88 11.66
N GLU A 165 7.41 18.96 12.85
CA GLU A 165 7.59 20.23 13.58
C GLU A 165 8.44 21.23 12.79
N SER A 166 9.55 20.78 12.19
CA SER A 166 10.43 21.62 11.36
C SER A 166 9.72 22.19 10.13
N PHE A 167 9.01 21.36 9.37
CA PHE A 167 8.31 21.82 8.16
C PHE A 167 7.08 22.68 8.47
N MET A 168 6.39 22.41 9.58
CA MET A 168 5.33 23.30 10.07
C MET A 168 5.88 24.68 10.46
N ALA A 169 7.04 24.74 11.11
CA ALA A 169 7.70 26.01 11.45
C ALA A 169 8.13 26.78 10.19
N GLN A 170 8.68 26.09 9.17
CA GLN A 170 9.02 26.71 7.88
C GLN A 170 7.79 27.27 7.15
N PHE A 171 6.64 26.58 7.23
CA PHE A 171 5.39 27.10 6.68
C PHE A 171 4.93 28.34 7.43
N ASP A 172 4.95 28.31 8.77
CA ASP A 172 4.54 29.42 9.62
C ASP A 172 5.43 30.67 9.38
N GLU A 173 6.75 30.50 9.30
CA GLU A 173 7.71 31.55 8.92
C GLU A 173 7.44 32.08 7.50
N GLY A 174 7.24 31.17 6.54
CA GLY A 174 6.92 31.53 5.17
C GLY A 174 5.59 32.28 5.01
N CYS A 175 4.65 32.12 5.94
CA CYS A 175 3.38 32.84 5.95
C CYS A 175 3.47 34.21 6.63
N ALA A 176 4.51 34.49 7.42
CA ALA A 176 4.68 35.80 8.07
C ALA A 176 4.76 36.95 7.04
N ASP A 177 5.38 36.69 5.89
CA ASP A 177 5.47 37.65 4.77
C ASP A 177 4.13 37.90 4.04
N ALA A 178 3.11 37.09 4.32
CA ALA A 178 1.78 37.20 3.70
C ALA A 178 0.84 38.16 4.46
N VAL A 179 1.20 38.56 5.68
CA VAL A 179 0.38 39.43 6.54
C VAL A 179 0.29 40.84 5.95
N ILE A 180 -0.93 41.37 5.81
CA ILE A 180 -1.19 42.74 5.37
C ILE A 180 -1.63 43.63 6.54
N LYS A 181 -1.39 44.94 6.45
CA LYS A 181 -1.77 45.89 7.52
C LYS A 181 -3.29 46.08 7.62
N GLN A 182 -3.99 45.93 6.50
CA GLN A 182 -5.40 46.28 6.36
C GLN A 182 -6.36 45.14 6.74
N ALA A 183 -5.89 43.89 6.87
CA ALA A 183 -6.72 42.77 7.26
C ALA A 183 -5.96 41.73 8.08
N ASN A 184 -6.65 41.15 9.06
CA ASN A 184 -6.16 40.00 9.83
C ASN A 184 -6.72 38.70 9.23
N TRP A 185 -6.20 38.28 8.08
CA TRP A 185 -6.67 37.07 7.42
C TRP A 185 -6.17 35.80 8.10
N ASP A 186 -7.07 34.81 8.19
CA ASP A 186 -6.82 33.54 8.86
C ASP A 186 -5.97 32.58 8.00
N THR A 187 -4.84 32.14 8.54
CA THR A 187 -3.96 31.12 7.95
C THR A 187 -4.21 29.73 8.55
N SER A 188 -5.00 29.62 9.63
CA SER A 188 -5.15 28.39 10.41
C SER A 188 -5.72 27.23 9.58
N LYS A 189 -6.71 27.50 8.72
CA LYS A 189 -7.32 26.47 7.85
C LYS A 189 -6.32 25.80 6.90
N VAL A 190 -5.46 26.58 6.25
CA VAL A 190 -4.45 26.06 5.31
C VAL A 190 -3.35 25.34 6.07
N ARG A 191 -2.96 25.86 7.23
CA ARG A 191 -2.02 25.25 8.15
C ARG A 191 -2.50 23.89 8.67
N ASP A 192 -3.76 23.79 9.08
CA ASP A 192 -4.35 22.54 9.56
C ASP A 192 -4.49 21.53 8.42
N LYS A 193 -4.79 21.99 7.20
CA LYS A 193 -4.77 21.15 6.00
C LYS A 193 -3.37 20.62 5.71
N LEU A 194 -2.33 21.45 5.80
CA LEU A 194 -0.94 21.01 5.65
C LEU A 194 -0.60 19.92 6.66
N ARG A 195 -0.92 20.15 7.93
CA ARG A 195 -0.68 19.19 9.01
C ARG A 195 -1.33 17.85 8.73
N ARG A 196 -2.62 17.84 8.36
CA ARG A 196 -3.33 16.59 8.01
C ARG A 196 -2.69 15.86 6.84
N ASP A 197 -2.27 16.58 5.80
CA ASP A 197 -1.63 15.97 4.62
C ASP A 197 -0.25 15.39 4.97
N ILE A 198 0.52 16.06 5.84
CA ILE A 198 1.79 15.56 6.39
C ILE A 198 1.54 14.29 7.21
N GLU A 199 0.60 14.33 8.16
CA GLU A 199 0.26 13.18 9.03
C GLU A 199 -0.23 11.99 8.20
N ALA A 200 -1.04 12.22 7.17
CA ALA A 200 -1.48 11.17 6.25
C ALA A 200 -0.32 10.55 5.47
N HIS A 201 0.64 11.36 5.00
CA HIS A 201 1.83 10.85 4.34
C HIS A 201 2.72 10.05 5.30
N VAL A 202 2.95 10.54 6.52
CA VAL A 202 3.68 9.82 7.58
C VAL A 202 3.06 8.46 7.85
N ALA A 203 1.73 8.40 8.01
CA ALA A 203 1.02 7.15 8.24
C ALA A 203 1.16 6.16 7.05
N SER A 204 1.12 6.67 5.82
CA SER A 204 1.34 5.84 4.61
C SER A 204 2.75 5.26 4.57
N VAL A 205 3.78 6.09 4.76
CA VAL A 205 5.19 5.66 4.75
C VAL A 205 5.45 4.65 5.87
N HIS A 206 4.85 4.88 7.04
CA HIS A 206 4.93 3.97 8.17
C HIS A 206 4.39 2.58 7.85
N ALA A 207 3.18 2.52 7.29
CA ALA A 207 2.51 1.28 6.91
C ALA A 207 3.32 0.49 5.87
N ASP A 208 3.82 1.17 4.83
CA ASP A 208 4.64 0.55 3.78
C ASP A 208 5.95 -0.01 4.35
N LYS A 209 6.57 0.70 5.29
CA LYS A 209 7.83 0.29 5.88
C LYS A 209 7.70 -0.92 6.81
N ILE A 210 6.66 -0.94 7.65
CA ILE A 210 6.36 -2.12 8.48
C ILE A 210 6.09 -3.33 7.60
N LYS A 211 5.25 -3.16 6.58
CA LYS A 211 4.94 -4.22 5.62
C LYS A 211 6.23 -4.77 5.00
N ASN A 212 7.07 -3.92 4.41
CA ASN A 212 8.31 -4.33 3.76
C ASN A 212 9.29 -5.03 4.74
N HIS A 213 9.40 -4.54 5.97
CA HIS A 213 10.23 -5.17 7.00
C HIS A 213 9.73 -6.57 7.38
N CYS A 214 8.43 -6.71 7.60
CA CYS A 214 7.81 -7.99 7.93
C CYS A 214 7.95 -8.97 6.77
N GLU A 215 7.70 -8.54 5.53
CA GLU A 215 7.88 -9.34 4.32
C GLU A 215 9.33 -9.85 4.18
N ALA A 216 10.32 -8.97 4.36
CA ALA A 216 11.73 -9.36 4.30
C ALA A 216 12.09 -10.41 5.35
N LYS A 217 11.65 -10.21 6.60
CA LYS A 217 11.94 -11.13 7.71
C LYS A 217 11.20 -12.47 7.56
N LEU A 218 9.95 -12.45 7.07
CA LEU A 218 9.19 -13.65 6.74
C LEU A 218 9.87 -14.46 5.64
N ARG A 219 10.38 -13.78 4.61
CA ARG A 219 11.12 -14.44 3.52
C ARG A 219 12.38 -15.11 4.04
N GLU A 220 13.14 -14.46 4.91
CA GLU A 220 14.31 -15.03 5.57
C GLU A 220 13.96 -16.28 6.39
N LEU A 221 12.88 -16.22 7.19
CA LEU A 221 12.45 -17.30 8.07
C LEU A 221 11.85 -18.51 7.34
N LEU A 222 11.18 -18.29 6.21
CA LEU A 222 10.43 -19.34 5.52
C LEU A 222 11.16 -19.90 4.30
N SER A 223 11.85 -19.08 3.51
CA SER A 223 12.37 -19.50 2.20
C SER A 223 13.38 -20.65 2.31
N GLY A 224 14.40 -20.52 3.17
CA GLY A 224 15.42 -21.54 3.37
C GLY A 224 14.87 -22.84 4.00
N PRO A 225 14.13 -22.77 5.11
CA PRO A 225 13.56 -23.97 5.74
C PRO A 225 12.56 -24.72 4.84
N VAL A 226 11.70 -24.02 4.10
CA VAL A 226 10.75 -24.65 3.16
C VAL A 226 11.50 -25.34 2.03
N GLU A 227 12.55 -24.72 1.49
CA GLU A 227 13.42 -25.34 0.49
C GLU A 227 14.05 -26.64 1.01
N ALA A 228 14.61 -26.62 2.22
CA ALA A 228 15.24 -27.79 2.82
C ALA A 228 14.23 -28.94 3.04
N LEU A 229 13.01 -28.63 3.50
CA LEU A 229 11.95 -29.62 3.72
C LEU A 229 11.44 -30.24 2.42
N LEU A 230 11.38 -29.44 1.34
CA LEU A 230 11.01 -29.93 0.01
C LEU A 230 12.11 -30.83 -0.58
N LYS A 231 13.39 -30.47 -0.45
CA LYS A 231 14.51 -31.33 -0.89
C LYS A 231 14.54 -32.68 -0.17
N GLN A 232 14.20 -32.70 1.12
CA GLN A 232 14.13 -33.93 1.93
C GLN A 232 12.73 -34.57 1.94
N ALA A 233 11.96 -34.38 0.86
CA ALA A 233 10.56 -34.77 0.75
C ALA A 233 10.23 -36.12 1.41
N ASN A 234 9.22 -36.08 2.27
CA ASN A 234 8.63 -37.23 2.96
C ASN A 234 7.16 -36.92 3.32
N ASN A 235 6.47 -37.89 3.92
CA ASN A 235 5.07 -37.76 4.34
C ASN A 235 4.83 -36.63 5.37
N MET A 236 5.85 -36.19 6.11
CA MET A 236 5.79 -35.12 7.11
C MET A 236 6.18 -33.73 6.57
N THR A 237 6.54 -33.60 5.29
CA THR A 237 6.96 -32.33 4.67
C THR A 237 5.86 -31.27 4.79
N TRP A 238 4.67 -31.52 4.24
CA TRP A 238 3.56 -30.56 4.28
C TRP A 238 3.02 -30.28 5.70
N PRO A 239 2.85 -31.28 6.59
CA PRO A 239 2.55 -31.04 8.00
C PRO A 239 3.56 -30.12 8.70
N THR A 240 4.86 -30.30 8.44
CA THR A 240 5.90 -29.47 9.01
C THR A 240 5.89 -28.05 8.44
N ILE A 241 5.67 -27.90 7.12
CA ILE A 241 5.52 -26.59 6.47
C ILE A 241 4.32 -25.84 7.06
N ARG A 242 3.15 -26.48 7.23
CA ARG A 242 1.97 -25.83 7.85
C ARG A 242 2.22 -25.36 9.27
N ARG A 243 2.94 -26.16 10.07
CA ARG A 243 3.33 -25.74 11.43
C ARG A 243 4.23 -24.51 11.41
N ARG A 244 5.25 -24.48 10.54
CA ARG A 244 6.13 -23.31 10.37
C ARG A 244 5.39 -22.09 9.86
N LEU A 245 4.43 -22.28 8.95
CA LEU A 245 3.55 -21.22 8.46
C LEU A 245 2.78 -20.57 9.61
N ARG A 246 2.13 -21.38 10.47
CA ARG A 246 1.38 -20.88 11.63
C ARG A 246 2.28 -20.21 12.67
N GLU A 247 3.46 -20.78 12.91
CA GLU A 247 4.46 -20.17 13.81
C GLU A 247 4.88 -18.78 13.29
N ALA A 248 5.14 -18.66 11.98
CA ALA A 248 5.44 -17.37 11.36
C ALA A 248 4.25 -16.41 11.46
N GLU A 249 3.05 -16.80 11.04
CA GLU A 249 1.83 -15.98 11.15
C GLU A 249 1.63 -15.46 12.59
N SER A 250 1.79 -16.34 13.60
CA SER A 250 1.66 -15.96 15.01
C SER A 250 2.75 -15.02 15.50
N ALA A 251 3.99 -15.17 15.03
CA ALA A 251 5.11 -14.33 15.43
C ALA A 251 5.00 -12.89 14.90
N PHE A 252 4.31 -12.71 13.77
CA PHE A 252 4.12 -11.40 13.15
C PHE A 252 2.80 -10.73 13.54
N SER A 253 1.79 -11.51 13.92
CA SER A 253 0.53 -11.00 14.51
C SER A 253 0.82 -10.14 15.74
N GLY A 254 0.53 -8.83 15.65
CA GLY A 254 0.76 -7.87 16.73
C GLY A 254 2.19 -7.32 16.85
N SER A 255 3.18 -7.87 16.13
CA SER A 255 4.57 -7.36 16.16
C SER A 255 4.74 -6.01 15.47
N ALA A 256 3.84 -5.67 14.54
CA ALA A 256 3.84 -4.43 13.77
C ALA A 256 3.89 -3.16 14.64
N ALA A 257 3.14 -3.13 15.75
CA ALA A 257 3.07 -1.99 16.66
C ALA A 257 4.36 -1.83 17.50
N ALA A 258 4.97 -2.96 17.91
CA ALA A 258 6.16 -2.97 18.76
C ALA A 258 7.45 -2.56 18.02
N ILE A 259 7.50 -2.76 16.71
CA ILE A 259 8.72 -2.57 15.91
C ILE A 259 9.08 -1.08 15.70
N SER A 260 8.11 -0.18 15.74
CA SER A 260 8.31 1.21 15.33
C SER A 260 7.96 2.27 16.38
N GLY A 261 7.22 1.90 17.44
CA GLY A 261 6.78 2.84 18.48
C GLY A 261 5.84 3.94 17.98
N PHE A 262 5.19 3.71 16.83
CA PHE A 262 4.22 4.61 16.22
C PHE A 262 2.87 3.89 16.15
N GLU A 263 1.83 4.55 16.64
CA GLU A 263 0.49 4.00 16.74
C GLU A 263 -0.19 4.02 15.37
N MET A 264 -0.67 2.85 14.92
CA MET A 264 -1.43 2.72 13.68
C MET A 264 -2.91 2.54 14.02
N ASP A 265 -3.78 3.00 13.11
CA ASP A 265 -5.19 2.68 13.21
C ASP A 265 -5.44 1.17 12.97
N GLU A 266 -6.49 0.65 13.60
CA GLU A 266 -6.80 -0.79 13.58
C GLU A 266 -7.13 -1.28 12.15
N GLN A 267 -7.66 -0.42 11.28
CA GLN A 267 -8.00 -0.78 9.90
C GLN A 267 -6.74 -0.98 9.06
N THR A 268 -5.75 -0.09 9.18
CA THR A 268 -4.44 -0.21 8.52
C THR A 268 -3.70 -1.42 9.02
N LYS A 269 -3.72 -1.67 10.33
CA LYS A 269 -3.12 -2.88 10.93
C LYS A 269 -3.74 -4.17 10.38
N ALA A 270 -5.08 -4.26 10.38
CA ALA A 270 -5.77 -5.42 9.80
C ALA A 270 -5.46 -5.61 8.31
N LYS A 271 -5.31 -4.51 7.55
CA LYS A 271 -4.91 -4.57 6.13
C LYS A 271 -3.48 -5.06 5.95
N ILE A 272 -2.55 -4.67 6.81
CA ILE A 272 -1.17 -5.19 6.81
C ILE A 272 -1.19 -6.69 7.14
N ASP A 273 -1.89 -7.10 8.19
CA ASP A 273 -1.99 -8.50 8.61
C ASP A 273 -2.55 -9.39 7.49
N ALA A 274 -3.66 -8.99 6.86
CA ALA A 274 -4.24 -9.70 5.72
C ALA A 274 -3.29 -9.80 4.51
N ASN A 275 -2.50 -8.74 4.25
CA ASN A 275 -1.49 -8.75 3.20
C ASN A 275 -0.32 -9.70 3.55
N LEU A 276 0.10 -9.72 4.82
CA LEU A 276 1.16 -10.60 5.30
C LEU A 276 0.73 -12.06 5.24
N GLU A 277 -0.49 -12.42 5.65
CA GLU A 277 -1.03 -13.79 5.51
C GLU A 277 -0.97 -14.27 4.06
N LYS A 278 -1.40 -13.42 3.12
CA LYS A 278 -1.32 -13.71 1.68
C LYS A 278 0.12 -13.83 1.20
N TYR A 279 1.03 -13.01 1.71
CA TYR A 279 2.45 -13.03 1.36
C TYR A 279 3.15 -14.30 1.85
N VAL A 280 2.88 -14.72 3.09
CA VAL A 280 3.43 -15.93 3.71
C VAL A 280 3.04 -17.17 2.91
N ARG A 281 1.76 -17.27 2.53
CA ARG A 281 1.30 -18.34 1.63
C ARG A 281 2.02 -18.31 0.28
N ARG A 282 2.17 -17.13 -0.33
CA ARG A 282 2.86 -16.96 -1.62
C ARG A 282 4.31 -17.43 -1.57
N ILE A 283 5.05 -17.13 -0.49
CA ILE A 283 6.44 -17.61 -0.32
C ILE A 283 6.50 -19.13 -0.45
N VAL A 284 5.60 -19.84 0.23
CA VAL A 284 5.56 -21.30 0.20
C VAL A 284 5.17 -21.82 -1.19
N GLU A 285 4.15 -21.23 -1.81
CA GLU A 285 3.73 -21.58 -3.17
C GLU A 285 4.85 -21.39 -4.20
N ASP A 286 5.57 -20.27 -4.13
CA ASP A 286 6.65 -19.95 -5.06
C ASP A 286 7.83 -20.91 -4.87
N LYS A 287 8.19 -21.21 -3.62
CA LYS A 287 9.26 -22.17 -3.31
C LYS A 287 8.87 -23.59 -3.73
N ALA A 288 7.62 -23.98 -3.52
CA ALA A 288 7.10 -25.27 -3.97
C ALA A 288 7.13 -25.40 -5.50
N LYS A 289 6.75 -24.35 -6.24
CA LYS A 289 6.87 -24.30 -7.70
C LYS A 289 8.31 -24.37 -8.17
N GLU A 290 9.24 -23.70 -7.48
CA GLU A 290 10.67 -23.76 -7.81
C GLU A 290 11.22 -25.19 -7.65
N GLU A 291 10.94 -25.85 -6.53
CA GLU A 291 11.46 -27.18 -6.26
C GLU A 291 10.75 -28.27 -7.10
N ALA A 292 9.46 -28.11 -7.40
CA ALA A 292 8.73 -29.01 -8.31
C ALA A 292 9.33 -29.02 -9.72
N ARG A 293 9.87 -27.89 -10.22
CA ARG A 293 10.60 -27.85 -11.50
C ARG A 293 11.89 -28.68 -11.47
N ARG A 294 12.45 -28.94 -10.28
CA ARG A 294 13.67 -29.72 -10.05
C ARG A 294 13.39 -31.13 -9.54
N VAL A 295 12.12 -31.58 -9.57
CA VAL A 295 11.69 -32.85 -8.99
C VAL A 295 12.46 -34.07 -9.51
N LEU A 296 12.78 -34.10 -10.82
CA LEU A 296 13.53 -35.22 -11.43
C LEU A 296 14.91 -35.39 -10.77
N LYS A 297 15.63 -34.28 -10.58
CA LYS A 297 16.93 -34.26 -9.91
C LYS A 297 16.80 -34.76 -8.47
N HIS A 298 15.78 -34.30 -7.74
CA HIS A 298 15.52 -34.73 -6.36
C HIS A 298 15.20 -36.23 -6.27
N MET A 299 14.43 -36.76 -7.23
CA MET A 299 14.12 -38.18 -7.34
C MET A 299 15.39 -39.02 -7.59
N GLU A 300 16.28 -38.56 -8.47
CA GLU A 300 17.56 -39.23 -8.75
C GLU A 300 18.52 -39.21 -7.54
N GLU A 301 18.63 -38.08 -6.85
CA GLU A 301 19.44 -37.97 -5.63
C GLU A 301 18.90 -38.89 -4.53
N ARG A 302 17.58 -38.95 -4.35
CA ARG A 302 16.92 -39.88 -3.43
C ARG A 302 17.19 -41.34 -3.81
N PHE A 303 17.12 -41.66 -5.11
CA PHE A 303 17.40 -43.00 -5.62
C PHE A 303 18.84 -43.40 -5.34
N LYS A 304 19.82 -42.58 -5.74
CA LYS A 304 21.25 -42.83 -5.51
C LYS A 304 21.54 -43.02 -4.03
N THR A 305 20.97 -42.19 -3.17
CA THR A 305 21.16 -42.30 -1.72
C THR A 305 20.60 -43.63 -1.18
N LYS A 306 19.37 -44.02 -1.55
CA LYS A 306 18.75 -45.25 -1.06
C LYS A 306 19.28 -46.53 -1.70
N PHE A 307 19.77 -46.44 -2.93
CA PHE A 307 20.27 -47.56 -3.70
C PHE A 307 21.75 -47.84 -3.41
N SER A 308 22.59 -46.81 -3.37
CA SER A 308 24.04 -46.96 -3.22
C SER A 308 24.51 -47.05 -1.77
N TYR A 309 23.67 -46.69 -0.79
CA TYR A 309 24.02 -46.73 0.63
C TYR A 309 23.10 -47.67 1.41
N ASP A 310 23.64 -48.25 2.48
CA ASP A 310 22.89 -49.04 3.43
C ASP A 310 22.17 -48.17 4.49
N SER A 311 21.50 -48.81 5.46
CA SER A 311 20.81 -48.11 6.55
C SER A 311 21.74 -47.27 7.43
N ASN A 312 23.05 -47.56 7.43
CA ASN A 312 24.07 -46.86 8.20
C ASN A 312 24.78 -45.79 7.37
N SER A 313 24.28 -45.47 6.17
CA SER A 313 24.91 -44.54 5.23
C SER A 313 26.30 -44.99 4.76
N ILE A 314 26.56 -46.29 4.77
CA ILE A 314 27.80 -46.89 4.26
C ILE A 314 27.58 -47.27 2.79
N PRO A 315 28.51 -46.95 1.87
CA PRO A 315 28.42 -47.39 0.48
C PRO A 315 28.27 -48.91 0.39
N ARG A 316 27.26 -49.37 -0.34
CA ARG A 316 26.99 -50.80 -0.53
C ARG A 316 28.05 -51.44 -1.41
N VAL A 317 28.44 -52.64 -1.01
CA VAL A 317 29.24 -53.55 -1.84
C VAL A 317 28.33 -54.67 -2.30
N TRP A 318 28.11 -54.74 -3.62
CA TRP A 318 27.16 -55.67 -4.22
C TRP A 318 27.62 -57.12 -4.08
N ASN A 319 27.05 -57.81 -3.09
CA ASN A 319 27.33 -59.21 -2.79
C ASN A 319 26.20 -60.12 -3.28
N ARG A 320 26.46 -61.41 -3.56
CA ARG A 320 25.44 -62.37 -4.04
C ARG A 320 24.21 -62.55 -3.11
N ARG A 321 24.30 -62.14 -1.84
CA ARG A 321 23.20 -62.25 -0.87
C ARG A 321 22.18 -61.12 -1.01
N GLU A 322 22.57 -60.00 -1.61
CA GLU A 322 21.68 -58.85 -1.76
C GLU A 322 20.76 -59.03 -2.98
N ASN A 323 19.46 -58.83 -2.76
CA ASN A 323 18.49 -58.79 -3.84
C ASN A 323 18.45 -57.37 -4.42
N ILE A 324 19.28 -57.12 -5.44
CA ILE A 324 19.37 -55.82 -6.12
C ILE A 324 18.00 -55.36 -6.63
N GLY A 325 17.17 -56.28 -7.11
CA GLY A 325 15.81 -55.97 -7.57
C GLY A 325 14.91 -55.43 -6.45
N ALA A 326 14.94 -56.05 -5.26
CA ALA A 326 14.20 -55.57 -4.10
C ALA A 326 14.71 -54.21 -3.58
N ILE A 327 16.04 -54.01 -3.59
CA ILE A 327 16.66 -52.74 -3.21
C ILE A 327 16.29 -51.64 -4.21
N ALA A 328 16.35 -51.92 -5.52
CA ALA A 328 15.93 -51.01 -6.57
C ALA A 328 14.44 -50.62 -6.44
N ARG A 329 13.54 -51.60 -6.21
CA ARG A 329 12.11 -51.31 -5.98
C ARG A 329 11.89 -50.41 -4.76
N THR A 330 12.63 -50.65 -3.66
CA THR A 330 12.55 -49.81 -2.46
C THR A 330 13.05 -48.40 -2.72
N ALA A 331 14.17 -48.25 -3.46
CA ALA A 331 14.71 -46.96 -3.85
C ALA A 331 13.77 -46.21 -4.81
N HIS A 332 13.18 -46.90 -5.79
CA HIS A 332 12.16 -46.35 -6.70
C HIS A 332 10.91 -45.90 -5.94
N SER A 333 10.38 -46.72 -5.01
CA SER A 333 9.25 -46.33 -4.17
C SER A 333 9.57 -45.08 -3.34
N SER A 334 10.74 -45.01 -2.72
CA SER A 334 11.14 -43.82 -1.96
C SER A 334 11.35 -42.57 -2.83
N SER A 335 11.81 -42.72 -4.08
CA SER A 335 11.88 -41.61 -5.03
C SER A 335 10.49 -41.18 -5.52
N LEU A 336 9.53 -42.10 -5.64
CA LEU A 336 8.16 -41.79 -6.01
C LEU A 336 7.44 -40.96 -4.93
N GLU A 337 7.79 -41.14 -3.66
CA GLU A 337 7.31 -40.27 -2.58
C GLU A 337 7.69 -38.81 -2.80
N VAL A 338 8.90 -38.54 -3.32
CA VAL A 338 9.36 -37.18 -3.65
C VAL A 338 8.45 -36.55 -4.71
N LEU A 339 8.13 -37.31 -5.77
CA LEU A 339 7.21 -36.87 -6.81
C LEU A 339 5.81 -36.61 -6.25
N SER A 340 5.29 -37.49 -5.38
CA SER A 340 3.98 -37.32 -4.76
C SER A 340 3.88 -36.06 -3.89
N VAL A 341 4.92 -35.77 -3.11
CA VAL A 341 5.00 -34.57 -2.27
C VAL A 341 5.06 -33.30 -3.13
N MET A 342 5.76 -33.34 -4.26
CA MET A 342 5.93 -32.18 -5.16
C MET A 342 4.87 -32.06 -6.26
N ALA A 343 3.90 -32.98 -6.33
CA ALA A 343 2.83 -32.92 -7.33
C ALA A 343 1.76 -31.87 -6.98
N VAL A 344 1.46 -31.69 -5.68
CA VAL A 344 0.36 -30.85 -5.19
C VAL A 344 0.72 -30.15 -3.87
N ILE A 345 0.32 -28.90 -3.73
CA ILE A 345 0.43 -28.09 -2.51
C ILE A 345 -0.66 -28.50 -1.50
N ARG A 346 -0.26 -28.83 -0.27
CA ARG A 346 -1.17 -29.30 0.80
C ARG A 346 -1.14 -28.37 2.02
N LEU A 347 -1.67 -27.15 1.84
CA LEU A 347 -1.65 -26.11 2.88
C LEU A 347 -2.94 -26.01 3.69
N ASP A 348 -4.11 -26.40 3.14
CA ASP A 348 -5.41 -26.09 3.75
C ASP A 348 -6.03 -27.25 4.54
N GLY A 349 -5.51 -28.48 4.42
CA GLY A 349 -6.00 -29.63 5.17
C GLY A 349 -5.25 -30.94 4.87
N ASP A 350 -5.46 -31.97 5.69
CA ASP A 350 -4.90 -33.32 5.47
C ASP A 350 -5.54 -34.06 4.29
N ASP A 351 -6.69 -33.57 3.84
CA ASP A 351 -7.47 -34.14 2.75
C ASP A 351 -6.94 -33.73 1.36
N ASP A 352 -6.14 -32.65 1.28
CA ASP A 352 -5.56 -32.13 0.04
C ASP A 352 -4.62 -33.18 -0.60
N GLY A 353 -5.10 -33.92 -1.59
CA GLY A 353 -4.28 -34.82 -2.39
C GLY A 353 -3.77 -36.07 -1.65
N HIS A 354 -4.47 -36.53 -0.62
CA HIS A 354 -4.13 -37.76 0.12
C HIS A 354 -4.11 -39.01 -0.78
N LYS A 355 -4.98 -39.04 -1.81
CA LYS A 355 -5.07 -40.13 -2.79
C LYS A 355 -3.90 -40.16 -3.78
N ILE A 356 -3.19 -39.04 -3.97
CA ILE A 356 -2.16 -38.89 -5.02
C ILE A 356 -1.04 -39.92 -4.86
N GLN A 357 -0.56 -40.15 -3.63
CA GLN A 357 0.49 -41.13 -3.39
C GLN A 357 0.03 -42.55 -3.74
N ALA A 358 -1.20 -42.91 -3.35
CA ALA A 358 -1.78 -44.21 -3.68
C ALA A 358 -1.98 -44.38 -5.19
N THR A 359 -2.53 -43.37 -5.87
CA THR A 359 -2.71 -43.35 -7.33
C THR A 359 -1.39 -43.48 -8.09
N LEU A 360 -0.35 -42.76 -7.65
CA LEU A 360 0.98 -42.85 -8.26
C LEU A 360 1.59 -44.24 -8.04
N ASN A 361 1.51 -44.78 -6.82
CA ASN A 361 2.02 -46.12 -6.53
C ASN A 361 1.34 -47.18 -7.40
N SER A 362 0.00 -47.19 -7.47
CA SER A 362 -0.76 -48.18 -8.25
C SER A 362 -0.50 -48.04 -9.75
N ALA A 363 -0.34 -46.83 -10.27
CA ALA A 363 -0.16 -46.61 -11.70
C ALA A 363 1.28 -46.85 -12.18
N LEU A 364 2.29 -46.63 -11.32
CA LEU A 364 3.70 -46.51 -11.74
C LEU A 364 4.64 -47.61 -11.22
N LEU A 365 4.30 -48.25 -10.09
CA LEU A 365 5.08 -49.34 -9.49
C LEU A 365 4.51 -50.74 -9.82
N ASP A 366 3.18 -50.91 -9.83
CA ASP A 366 2.52 -52.23 -9.95
C ASP A 366 2.22 -52.69 -11.39
N LYS A 367 2.98 -52.18 -12.38
CA LYS A 367 2.73 -52.37 -13.82
C LYS A 367 2.85 -53.83 -14.31
N ASP A 368 3.22 -54.79 -13.45
CA ASP A 368 3.35 -56.21 -13.80
C ASP A 368 2.00 -56.95 -13.88
N MET A 369 0.85 -56.39 -13.44
CA MET A 369 -0.39 -57.20 -13.29
C MET A 369 -1.75 -56.60 -13.74
N SER A 370 -1.83 -55.52 -14.53
CA SER A 370 -3.15 -55.09 -15.03
C SER A 370 -3.15 -54.56 -16.46
N THR A 371 -3.54 -55.42 -17.40
CA THR A 371 -3.85 -55.10 -18.81
C THR A 371 -5.21 -54.41 -19.01
N THR A 372 -5.92 -54.00 -17.96
CA THR A 372 -7.22 -53.34 -18.13
C THR A 372 -7.58 -52.52 -16.90
N THR A 373 -7.33 -51.21 -16.93
CA THR A 373 -8.07 -50.18 -16.18
C THR A 373 -7.68 -48.81 -16.75
N ASN A 374 -8.64 -47.89 -16.83
CA ASN A 374 -8.48 -46.53 -17.37
C ASN A 374 -7.14 -45.90 -16.95
N ASP A 375 -6.41 -45.29 -17.89
CA ASP A 375 -5.12 -44.63 -17.61
C ASP A 375 -5.34 -43.46 -16.63
N LEU A 376 -5.23 -43.74 -15.33
CA LEU A 376 -5.49 -42.81 -14.23
C LEU A 376 -4.62 -41.55 -14.30
N LEU A 377 -3.53 -41.59 -15.07
CA LEU A 377 -2.60 -40.48 -15.29
C LEU A 377 -2.74 -39.83 -16.68
N ALA A 378 -3.71 -40.23 -17.50
CA ALA A 378 -3.99 -39.57 -18.79
C ALA A 378 -4.74 -38.23 -18.66
N SER A 379 -5.18 -37.88 -17.46
CA SER A 379 -5.84 -36.60 -17.17
C SER A 379 -4.84 -35.45 -17.03
N ASN A 380 -5.26 -34.25 -17.45
CA ASN A 380 -4.53 -33.00 -17.20
C ASN A 380 -4.79 -32.42 -15.80
N THR A 381 -5.67 -33.04 -15.02
CA THR A 381 -6.08 -32.57 -13.68
C THR A 381 -6.16 -33.73 -12.68
N TRP A 382 -5.76 -33.47 -11.44
CA TRP A 382 -5.92 -34.41 -10.34
C TRP A 382 -7.39 -34.42 -9.86
N GLU A 383 -7.95 -35.60 -9.60
CA GLU A 383 -9.28 -35.73 -9.03
C GLU A 383 -9.31 -35.09 -7.63
N GLU A 384 -10.36 -34.29 -7.34
CA GLU A 384 -10.56 -33.57 -6.07
C GLU A 384 -9.47 -32.52 -5.71
N VAL A 385 -8.59 -32.15 -6.64
CA VAL A 385 -7.55 -31.12 -6.40
C VAL A 385 -7.75 -29.90 -7.31
N PRO A 386 -7.87 -28.68 -6.75
CA PRO A 386 -7.92 -27.46 -7.53
C PRO A 386 -6.65 -27.23 -8.37
N SER A 387 -6.81 -26.67 -9.58
CA SER A 387 -5.67 -26.32 -10.45
C SER A 387 -4.70 -25.34 -9.79
N SER A 388 -5.16 -24.47 -8.89
CA SER A 388 -4.32 -23.53 -8.14
C SER A 388 -3.32 -24.21 -7.19
N LYS A 389 -3.63 -25.43 -6.73
CA LYS A 389 -2.77 -26.24 -5.84
C LYS A 389 -1.91 -27.24 -6.61
N THR A 390 -2.17 -27.43 -7.91
CA THR A 390 -1.44 -28.39 -8.74
C THR A 390 -0.10 -27.82 -9.17
N LEU A 391 0.99 -28.51 -8.81
CA LEU A 391 2.36 -28.15 -9.24
C LEU A 391 2.78 -28.94 -10.48
N ILE A 392 2.42 -30.23 -10.51
CA ILE A 392 2.74 -31.14 -11.60
C ILE A 392 1.48 -31.90 -11.96
N ILE A 393 1.07 -31.82 -13.23
CA ILE A 393 -0.10 -32.53 -13.73
C ILE A 393 0.14 -34.05 -13.81
N PRO A 394 -0.90 -34.89 -13.75
CA PRO A 394 -0.75 -36.35 -13.78
C PRO A 394 0.02 -36.86 -15.01
N LEU A 395 -0.28 -36.34 -16.19
CA LEU A 395 0.43 -36.69 -17.42
C LEU A 395 1.94 -36.43 -17.33
N LYS A 396 2.32 -35.27 -16.76
CA LYS A 396 3.72 -34.91 -16.59
C LYS A 396 4.40 -35.78 -15.52
N CYS A 397 3.67 -36.22 -14.49
CA CYS A 397 4.21 -37.18 -13.53
C CYS A 397 4.57 -38.51 -14.19
N LYS A 398 3.76 -38.98 -15.15
CA LYS A 398 4.04 -40.19 -15.94
C LYS A 398 5.30 -40.01 -16.80
N GLU A 399 5.41 -38.91 -17.53
CA GLU A 399 6.60 -38.60 -18.33
C GLU A 399 7.88 -38.53 -17.48
N LEU A 400 7.83 -37.79 -16.36
CA LEU A 400 8.96 -37.66 -15.43
C LEU A 400 9.35 -39.00 -14.83
N TRP A 401 8.39 -39.88 -14.57
CA TRP A 401 8.65 -41.21 -14.03
C TRP A 401 9.33 -42.14 -15.03
N GLU A 402 8.91 -42.13 -16.29
CA GLU A 402 9.57 -42.92 -17.34
C GLU A 402 10.99 -42.40 -17.63
N GLU A 403 11.18 -41.07 -17.66
CA GLU A 403 12.51 -40.45 -17.76
C GLU A 403 13.41 -40.84 -16.58
N PHE A 404 12.89 -40.76 -15.36
CA PHE A 404 13.60 -41.21 -14.14
C PHE A 404 13.97 -42.70 -14.19
N LYS A 405 13.08 -43.57 -14.69
CA LYS A 405 13.35 -45.00 -14.82
C LYS A 405 14.49 -45.27 -15.79
N GLU A 406 14.52 -44.60 -16.95
CA GLU A 406 15.64 -44.74 -17.88
C GLU A 406 16.95 -44.20 -17.26
N ASN A 407 16.94 -43.05 -16.58
CA ASN A 407 18.15 -42.50 -15.93
C ASN A 407 18.70 -43.40 -14.82
N THR A 408 17.85 -44.16 -14.12
CA THR A 408 18.27 -45.07 -13.04
C THR A 408 18.63 -46.47 -13.53
N LYS A 409 18.25 -46.85 -14.75
CA LYS A 409 18.50 -48.17 -15.36
C LYS A 409 19.98 -48.49 -15.48
N ASP A 410 20.78 -47.50 -15.86
CA ASP A 410 22.24 -47.66 -15.98
C ASP A 410 22.89 -47.90 -14.61
N ILE A 411 22.39 -47.24 -13.57
CA ILE A 411 22.87 -47.40 -12.18
C ILE A 411 22.59 -48.82 -11.69
N VAL A 412 21.38 -49.33 -11.93
CA VAL A 412 21.00 -50.70 -11.55
C VAL A 412 21.77 -51.74 -12.36
N SER A 413 21.93 -51.52 -13.67
CA SER A 413 22.67 -52.42 -14.55
C SER A 413 24.14 -52.52 -14.16
N LYS A 414 24.76 -51.39 -13.79
CA LYS A 414 26.13 -51.34 -13.26
C LYS A 414 26.26 -52.12 -11.96
N ALA A 415 25.32 -51.97 -11.02
CA ALA A 415 25.31 -52.74 -9.79
C ALA A 415 25.20 -54.26 -10.03
N ILE A 416 24.38 -54.69 -11.00
CA ILE A 416 24.27 -56.10 -11.39
C ILE A 416 25.58 -56.61 -11.99
N ALA A 417 26.25 -55.80 -12.82
CA ALA A 417 27.55 -56.15 -13.39
C ALA A 417 28.63 -56.26 -12.30
N GLU A 418 28.67 -55.33 -11.34
CA GLU A 418 29.57 -55.36 -10.18
C GLU A 418 29.32 -56.58 -9.29
N GLN A 419 28.06 -56.96 -9.04
CA GLN A 419 27.72 -58.17 -8.30
C GLN A 419 28.19 -59.45 -9.01
N LYS A 420 28.11 -59.47 -10.35
CA LYS A 420 28.62 -60.59 -11.17
C LYS A 420 30.15 -60.63 -11.16
N ALA A 421 30.84 -59.48 -11.17
CA ALA A 421 32.29 -59.41 -11.09
C ALA A 421 32.84 -59.78 -9.70
N ASN A 422 32.12 -59.41 -8.63
CA ASN A 422 32.44 -59.76 -7.24
C ASN A 422 32.07 -61.21 -6.88
N ALA A 423 31.55 -61.99 -7.84
CA ALA A 423 31.34 -63.41 -7.64
C ALA A 423 32.71 -64.11 -7.48
N PRO A 424 32.91 -64.93 -6.43
CA PRO A 424 34.13 -65.71 -6.32
C PRO A 424 34.29 -66.61 -7.54
N LEU A 425 35.50 -66.72 -8.07
CA LEU A 425 35.85 -67.58 -9.19
C LEU A 425 35.35 -69.01 -8.87
N GLN A 426 34.31 -69.46 -9.56
CA GLN A 426 33.88 -70.86 -9.47
C GLN A 426 34.86 -71.69 -10.29
N LEU A 427 35.97 -72.09 -9.66
CA LEU A 427 36.80 -73.15 -10.20
C LEU A 427 35.92 -74.41 -10.27
N PRO A 428 35.76 -75.04 -11.45
CA PRO A 428 35.02 -76.29 -11.56
C PRO A 428 35.53 -77.30 -10.53
N PRO A 429 34.67 -78.18 -9.97
CA PRO A 429 35.09 -79.17 -8.96
C PRO A 429 36.28 -80.02 -9.40
N TRP A 430 36.40 -80.31 -10.70
CA TRP A 430 37.54 -81.01 -11.27
C TRP A 430 38.83 -80.18 -11.26
N VAL A 431 38.78 -78.86 -11.42
CA VAL A 431 39.97 -77.98 -11.31
C VAL A 431 40.47 -77.92 -9.87
N ILE A 432 39.54 -77.86 -8.90
CA ILE A 432 39.88 -77.95 -7.48
C ILE A 432 40.52 -79.32 -7.18
N GLY A 433 39.94 -80.40 -7.72
CA GLY A 433 40.52 -81.75 -7.64
C GLY A 433 41.92 -81.85 -8.28
N CYS A 434 42.14 -81.24 -9.44
CA CYS A 434 43.45 -81.17 -10.10
C CYS A 434 44.47 -80.37 -9.28
N LEU A 435 44.07 -79.23 -8.69
CA LEU A 435 44.95 -78.43 -7.83
C LEU A 435 45.34 -79.18 -6.55
N ILE A 436 44.41 -79.93 -5.95
CA ILE A 436 44.69 -80.79 -4.80
C ILE A 436 45.62 -81.94 -5.21
N PHE A 437 45.39 -82.60 -6.35
CA PHE A 437 46.22 -83.70 -6.83
C PHE A 437 47.64 -83.24 -7.20
N VAL A 438 47.77 -82.13 -7.93
CA VAL A 438 49.07 -81.56 -8.31
C VAL A 438 49.79 -81.00 -7.09
N GLY A 439 49.08 -80.32 -6.18
CA GLY A 439 49.63 -79.82 -4.91
C GLY A 439 50.11 -80.96 -4.02
N TYR A 440 49.34 -82.05 -3.91
CA TYR A 440 49.75 -83.26 -3.20
C TYR A 440 51.01 -83.88 -3.81
N ASN A 441 51.06 -84.00 -5.13
CA ASN A 441 52.21 -84.57 -5.84
C ASN A 441 53.49 -83.72 -5.67
N ALA A 442 53.34 -82.39 -5.65
CA ALA A 442 54.43 -81.45 -5.38
C ALA A 442 54.91 -81.53 -3.92
N ILE A 443 54.00 -81.64 -2.95
CA ILE A 443 54.33 -81.79 -1.52
C ILE A 443 55.01 -83.15 -1.27
N THR A 444 54.55 -84.24 -1.89
CA THR A 444 55.19 -85.56 -1.77
C THR A 444 56.56 -85.63 -2.44
N ARG A 445 56.85 -84.80 -3.44
CA ARG A 445 58.19 -84.66 -4.02
C ARG A 445 59.15 -83.81 -3.18
N LEU A 446 58.63 -83.00 -2.26
CA LEU A 446 59.42 -82.15 -1.36
C LEU A 446 59.77 -82.86 -0.04
N ILE A 447 59.05 -83.94 0.28
CA ILE A 447 59.23 -84.77 1.49
C ILE A 447 60.08 -86.03 1.21
N ARG A 448 60.51 -86.25 -0.04
CA ARG A 448 61.41 -87.34 -0.44
C ARG A 448 62.73 -86.75 -0.89
#